data_AF-A0A2A4N699-F1
#
_entry.id   AF-A0A2A4N699-F1
#
_cell.length_a   1.000
_cell.length_b   1.000
_cell.length_c   1.000
_cell.angle_alpha   90.00
_cell.angle_beta   90.00
_cell.angle_gamma   90.00
#
_symmetry.space_group_name_H-M   'P 1'
#
loop_
_entity.id
_entity.type
_entity.pdbx_description
1 polymer ?
#
loop_
_entity_poly.entity_id
_entity_poly.type
_entity_poly.pdbx_seq_one_letter_code
_entity_poly.pdbx_strand_id
1 'polypeptide(L)'
;MASEKTEKKKDDIFGNERIVLDKANALLENNALTTENFLVEFQGLTKQYSELLGQTKLVTSVSDRLQGKLNRAYDKIHKVNSDLESRNIELQETIDELTKARASKKAATLVIIVAVGLFFISEGILEPYIEDHTENPYLGFGLKGGIALLIKPIETIIEKHLLKQALKKKEEDTKKKKEAVTQ
;
A
#
# COMPACT_ATOMS: atom_id res chain seq x y z
N MET A 1 39.24 33.04 -15.12
CA MET A 1 38.04 32.78 -14.28
C MET A 1 38.36 31.60 -13.39
N ALA A 2 38.90 31.87 -12.20
CA ALA A 2 39.23 30.87 -11.20
C ALA A 2 38.04 30.76 -10.24
N SER A 3 37.36 29.62 -10.24
CA SER A 3 36.31 29.33 -9.26
C SER A 3 36.96 28.68 -8.05
N GLU A 4 37.13 29.50 -7.02
CA GLU A 4 37.59 29.16 -5.68
C GLU A 4 36.66 28.10 -5.07
N LYS A 5 37.14 26.86 -4.98
CA LYS A 5 36.51 25.82 -4.15
C LYS A 5 36.91 26.08 -2.71
N THR A 6 36.05 26.74 -1.96
CA THR A 6 36.10 26.75 -0.49
C THR A 6 35.94 25.32 0.02
N GLU A 7 37.05 24.68 0.33
CA GLU A 7 37.13 23.47 1.14
C GLU A 7 36.49 23.76 2.50
N LYS A 8 35.34 23.12 2.77
CA LYS A 8 34.76 23.05 4.10
C LYS A 8 35.78 22.35 5.01
N LYS A 9 36.44 23.14 5.86
CA LYS A 9 37.24 22.66 7.00
C LYS A 9 36.37 21.66 7.77
N LYS A 10 36.77 20.39 7.79
CA LYS A 10 36.19 19.39 8.69
C LYS A 10 36.43 19.90 10.10
N ASP A 11 35.38 20.32 10.79
CA ASP A 11 35.42 20.61 12.22
C ASP A 11 35.75 19.29 12.93
N ASP A 12 37.04 19.12 13.24
CA ASP A 12 37.53 18.00 14.02
C ASP A 12 37.03 18.21 15.45
N ILE A 13 36.01 17.45 15.85
CA ILE A 13 35.36 17.54 17.17
C ILE A 13 36.38 17.33 18.30
N PHE A 14 37.53 16.71 17.99
CA PHE A 14 38.61 16.42 18.93
C PHE A 14 39.90 17.22 18.67
N GLY A 15 39.84 18.30 17.89
CA GLY A 15 41.03 19.07 17.49
C GLY A 15 41.78 19.68 18.68
N ASN A 16 41.04 20.12 19.71
CA ASN A 16 41.64 20.70 20.92
C ASN A 16 42.23 19.63 21.84
N GLU A 17 41.58 18.49 21.93
CA GLU A 17 41.98 17.32 22.71
C GLU A 17 43.28 16.72 22.17
N ARG A 18 43.45 16.73 20.85
CA ARG A 18 44.69 16.31 20.20
C ARG A 18 45.86 17.24 20.53
N ILE A 19 45.62 18.55 20.51
CA ILE A 19 46.63 19.56 20.91
C ILE A 19 47.02 19.40 22.38
N VAL A 20 46.08 19.07 23.25
CA VAL A 20 46.32 18.80 24.68
C VAL A 20 47.15 17.53 24.87
N LEU A 21 46.81 16.46 24.15
CA LEU A 21 47.56 15.21 24.20
C LEU A 21 49.00 15.39 23.71
N ASP A 22 49.18 16.13 22.62
CA ASP A 22 50.50 16.43 22.06
C ASP A 22 51.33 17.30 23.01
N LYS A 23 50.71 18.26 23.71
CA LYS A 23 51.37 19.04 24.78
C LYS A 23 51.77 18.18 25.97
N ALA A 24 50.92 17.27 26.42
CA ALA A 24 51.23 16.35 27.51
C ALA A 24 52.38 15.40 27.13
N ASN A 25 52.41 14.89 25.90
CA ASN A 25 53.50 14.07 25.38
C ASN A 25 54.82 14.85 25.27
N ALA A 26 54.78 16.09 24.77
CA ALA A 26 55.96 16.95 24.67
C ALA A 26 56.56 17.33 26.04
N LEU A 27 55.75 17.39 27.09
CA LEU A 27 56.20 17.61 28.46
C LEU A 27 56.89 16.37 29.05
N LEU A 28 56.43 15.16 28.71
CA LEU A 28 57.08 13.90 29.12
C LEU A 28 58.46 13.71 28.46
N GLU A 29 58.65 14.20 27.23
CA GLU A 29 59.93 14.10 26.51
C GLU A 29 61.01 15.06 27.03
N ASN A 30 60.64 16.21 27.60
CA ASN A 30 61.60 17.27 27.94
C ASN A 30 62.27 17.16 29.32
N ASN A 31 61.94 16.17 30.17
CA ASN A 31 62.58 15.85 31.47
C ASN A 31 62.81 17.02 32.47
N ALA A 32 62.29 18.22 32.22
CA ALA A 32 62.50 19.43 33.02
C ALA A 32 61.22 19.84 33.76
N LEU A 33 60.54 18.87 34.39
CA LEU A 33 59.31 19.12 35.13
C LEU A 33 59.62 19.34 36.61
N THR A 34 59.50 20.59 37.05
CA THR A 34 59.35 20.92 38.46
C THR A 34 58.03 20.31 38.95
N THR A 35 58.02 19.71 40.15
CA THR A 35 56.85 19.02 40.73
C THR A 35 55.57 19.87 40.72
N GLU A 36 55.73 21.19 40.82
CA GLU A 36 54.65 22.17 40.83
C GLU A 36 53.99 22.35 39.45
N ASN A 37 54.78 22.39 38.37
CA ASN A 37 54.29 22.50 36.99
C ASN A 37 53.57 21.22 36.55
N PHE A 38 54.05 20.05 37.00
CA PHE A 38 53.40 18.77 36.73
C PHE A 38 51.98 18.72 37.32
N LEU A 39 51.79 19.22 38.55
CA LEU A 39 50.49 19.24 39.22
C LEU A 39 49.47 20.12 38.48
N VAL A 40 49.90 21.29 38.01
CA VAL A 40 49.05 22.23 37.28
C VAL A 40 48.61 21.64 35.93
N GLU A 41 49.54 21.06 35.17
CA GLU A 41 49.23 20.43 33.88
C GLU A 41 48.36 19.17 34.04
N PHE A 42 48.60 18.36 35.08
CA PHE A 42 47.76 17.20 35.40
C PHE A 42 46.33 17.62 35.79
N GLN A 43 46.19 18.71 36.54
CA GLN A 43 44.88 19.26 36.89
C GLN A 43 44.14 19.81 35.66
N GLY A 44 44.87 20.47 34.74
CA GLY A 44 44.35 20.92 33.44
C GLY A 44 43.85 19.77 32.56
N LEU A 45 44.66 18.71 32.46
CA LEU A 45 44.31 17.49 31.72
C LEU A 45 43.08 16.82 32.32
N THR A 46 43.01 16.68 33.63
CA THR A 46 41.87 16.09 34.34
C THR A 46 40.58 16.87 34.07
N LYS A 47 40.64 18.21 34.06
CA LYS A 47 39.49 19.07 33.74
C LYS A 47 39.02 18.88 32.30
N GLN A 48 39.95 18.82 31.33
CA GLN A 48 39.61 18.64 29.92
C GLN A 48 39.05 17.25 29.62
N TYR A 49 39.57 16.20 30.24
CA TYR A 49 38.96 14.86 30.16
C TYR A 49 37.55 14.82 30.77
N SER A 50 37.32 15.56 31.87
CA SER A 50 36.00 15.67 32.47
C SER A 50 35.00 16.36 31.53
N GLU A 51 35.42 17.42 30.84
CA GLU A 51 34.61 18.12 29.83
C GLU A 51 34.33 17.21 28.62
N LEU A 52 35.33 16.48 28.12
CA LEU A 52 35.20 15.53 27.02
C LEU A 52 34.23 14.38 27.34
N LEU A 53 34.30 13.86 28.57
CA LEU A 53 33.39 12.83 29.06
C LEU A 53 31.94 13.38 29.11
N GLY A 54 31.77 14.64 29.51
CA GLY A 54 30.48 15.34 29.48
C GLY A 54 29.92 15.47 28.06
N GLN A 55 30.75 15.87 27.09
CA GLN A 55 30.36 15.97 25.69
C GLN A 55 30.01 14.60 25.09
N THR A 56 30.82 13.59 25.36
CA THR A 56 30.58 12.21 24.90
C THR A 56 29.24 11.70 25.44
N LYS A 57 28.96 11.93 26.73
CA LYS A 57 27.67 11.57 27.34
C LYS A 57 26.49 12.28 26.68
N LEU A 58 26.65 13.56 26.31
CA LEU A 58 25.63 14.31 25.58
C LEU A 58 25.37 13.68 24.21
N VAL A 59 26.43 13.40 23.44
CA VAL A 59 26.33 12.76 22.12
C VAL A 59 25.63 11.41 22.21
N THR A 60 26.01 10.57 23.18
CA THR A 60 25.33 9.29 23.42
C THR A 60 23.86 9.50 23.74
N SER A 61 23.51 10.42 24.65
CA SER A 61 22.11 10.67 25.01
C SER A 61 21.26 11.21 23.84
N VAL A 62 21.85 12.03 22.96
CA VAL A 62 21.19 12.52 21.76
C VAL A 62 21.01 11.40 20.75
N SER A 63 22.02 10.54 20.57
CA SER A 63 21.95 9.35 19.73
C SER A 63 20.83 8.42 20.18
N ASP A 64 20.77 8.09 21.47
CA ASP A 64 19.70 7.25 22.05
C ASP A 64 18.32 7.86 21.81
N ARG A 65 18.19 9.19 21.97
CA ARG A 65 16.94 9.90 21.71
C ARG A 65 16.55 9.87 20.23
N LEU A 66 17.51 10.00 19.32
CA LEU A 66 17.29 9.93 17.88
C LEU A 66 16.89 8.51 17.46
N GLN A 67 17.58 7.49 17.96
CA GLN A 67 17.21 6.08 17.74
C GLN A 67 15.79 5.81 18.24
N GLY A 68 15.44 6.31 19.43
CA GLY A 68 14.09 6.21 19.96
C GLY A 68 13.03 6.90 19.08
N LYS A 69 13.34 8.09 18.53
CA LYS A 69 12.43 8.78 17.60
C LYS A 69 12.31 8.04 16.26
N LEU A 70 13.41 7.51 15.74
CA LEU A 70 13.45 6.76 14.50
C LEU A 70 12.62 5.49 14.61
N ASN A 71 12.80 4.72 15.68
CA ASN A 71 12.02 3.51 15.92
C ASN A 71 10.52 3.82 16.04
N ARG A 72 10.15 4.88 16.78
CA ARG A 72 8.74 5.32 16.86
C ARG A 72 8.17 5.75 15.51
N ALA A 73 8.97 6.42 14.68
CA ALA A 73 8.54 6.83 13.34
C ALA A 73 8.36 5.60 12.44
N TYR A 74 9.29 4.65 12.49
CA TYR A 74 9.21 3.38 11.79
C TYR A 74 7.96 2.59 12.19
N ASP A 75 7.69 2.44 13.48
CA ASP A 75 6.49 1.75 13.98
C ASP A 75 5.20 2.42 13.50
N LYS A 76 5.16 3.76 13.48
CA LYS A 76 4.00 4.50 12.97
C LYS A 76 3.80 4.29 11.48
N ILE A 77 4.87 4.38 10.68
CA ILE A 77 4.81 4.15 9.24
C ILE A 77 4.36 2.72 8.96
N HIS A 78 4.92 1.75 9.68
CA HIS A 78 4.53 0.36 9.54
C HIS A 78 3.06 0.12 9.88
N LYS A 79 2.55 0.73 10.97
CA LYS A 79 1.13 0.64 11.33
C LYS A 79 0.23 1.27 10.26
N VAL A 80 0.58 2.45 9.78
CA VAL A 80 -0.20 3.15 8.73
C VAL A 80 -0.19 2.35 7.43
N ASN A 81 0.96 1.80 7.02
CA ASN A 81 1.05 0.96 5.83
C ASN A 81 0.18 -0.30 5.95
N SER A 82 0.20 -0.95 7.11
CA SER A 82 -0.63 -2.13 7.36
C SER A 82 -2.14 -1.80 7.39
N ASP A 83 -2.54 -0.68 8.00
CA ASP A 83 -3.94 -0.21 7.96
C ASP A 83 -4.36 0.14 6.52
N LEU A 84 -3.47 0.80 5.76
CA LEU A 84 -3.72 1.16 4.37
C LEU A 84 -3.88 -0.09 3.48
N GLU A 85 -3.06 -1.11 3.69
CA GLU A 85 -3.17 -2.40 2.98
C GLU A 85 -4.50 -3.09 3.29
N SER A 86 -4.87 -3.18 4.58
CA SER A 86 -6.15 -3.76 5.01
C SER A 86 -7.34 -3.03 4.38
N ARG A 87 -7.34 -1.69 4.40
CA ARG A 87 -8.42 -0.90 3.78
C ARG A 87 -8.46 -1.04 2.27
N ASN A 88 -7.31 -1.20 1.62
CA ASN A 88 -7.27 -1.39 0.17
C ASN A 88 -7.92 -2.73 -0.22
N ILE A 89 -7.66 -3.80 0.56
CA ILE A 89 -8.32 -5.10 0.40
C ILE A 89 -9.83 -4.96 0.60
N GLU A 90 -10.28 -4.35 1.69
CA GLU A 90 -11.71 -4.15 2.00
C GLU A 90 -12.44 -3.35 0.90
N LEU A 91 -11.81 -2.29 0.40
CA LEU A 91 -12.35 -1.49 -0.70
C LEU A 91 -12.44 -2.32 -1.99
N GLN A 92 -11.43 -3.16 -2.26
CA GLN A 92 -11.43 -4.02 -3.44
C GLN A 92 -12.56 -5.04 -3.38
N GLU A 93 -12.76 -5.68 -2.23
CA GLU A 93 -13.87 -6.61 -1.97
C GLU A 93 -15.22 -5.90 -2.14
N THR A 94 -15.39 -4.73 -1.53
CA THR A 94 -16.62 -3.93 -1.65
C THR A 94 -16.91 -3.56 -3.11
N ILE A 95 -15.89 -3.18 -3.88
CA ILE A 95 -16.06 -2.88 -5.31
C ILE A 95 -16.45 -4.14 -6.08
N ASP A 96 -15.87 -5.29 -5.77
CA ASP A 96 -16.21 -6.56 -6.42
C ASP A 96 -17.66 -6.98 -6.10
N GLU A 97 -18.09 -6.85 -4.85
CA GLU A 97 -19.48 -7.09 -4.46
C GLU A 97 -20.46 -6.15 -5.16
N LEU A 98 -20.18 -4.85 -5.18
CA LEU A 98 -21.01 -3.86 -5.88
C LEU A 98 -21.06 -4.13 -7.39
N THR A 99 -19.93 -4.50 -7.98
CA THR A 99 -19.84 -4.83 -9.41
C THR A 99 -20.67 -6.08 -9.71
N LYS A 100 -20.55 -7.12 -8.89
CA LYS A 100 -21.33 -8.36 -9.01
C LYS A 100 -22.82 -8.06 -8.87
N ALA A 101 -23.24 -7.34 -7.84
CA ALA A 101 -24.63 -6.97 -7.61
C ALA A 101 -25.20 -6.15 -8.79
N ARG A 102 -24.43 -5.21 -9.33
CA ARG A 102 -24.86 -4.41 -10.49
C ARG A 102 -24.97 -5.25 -11.75
N ALA A 103 -24.05 -6.19 -11.98
CA ALA A 103 -24.11 -7.12 -13.11
C ALA A 103 -25.31 -8.07 -12.99
N SER A 104 -25.55 -8.66 -11.82
CA SER A 104 -26.71 -9.53 -11.58
C SER A 104 -28.03 -8.77 -11.75
N LYS A 105 -28.15 -7.52 -11.29
CA LYS A 105 -29.34 -6.69 -11.54
C LYS A 105 -29.59 -6.46 -13.04
N LYS A 106 -28.54 -6.19 -13.81
CA LYS A 106 -28.64 -6.04 -15.27
C LYS A 106 -29.03 -7.36 -15.95
N ALA A 107 -28.45 -8.47 -15.51
CA ALA A 107 -28.77 -9.81 -16.01
C ALA A 107 -30.25 -10.13 -15.77
N ALA A 108 -30.74 -9.94 -14.56
CA ALA A 108 -32.13 -10.15 -14.20
C ALA A 108 -33.08 -9.32 -15.07
N THR A 109 -32.76 -8.04 -15.31
CA THR A 109 -33.56 -7.16 -16.17
C THR A 109 -33.62 -7.70 -17.61
N LEU A 110 -32.50 -8.16 -18.17
CA LEU A 110 -32.46 -8.76 -19.50
C LEU A 110 -33.24 -10.07 -19.57
N VAL A 111 -33.14 -10.91 -18.53
CA VAL A 111 -33.90 -12.17 -18.44
C VAL A 111 -35.40 -11.90 -18.43
N ILE A 112 -35.86 -10.88 -17.70
CA ILE A 112 -37.27 -10.47 -17.72
C ILE A 112 -37.70 -10.05 -19.12
N ILE A 113 -36.90 -9.24 -19.82
CA ILE A 113 -37.22 -8.81 -21.19
C ILE A 113 -37.31 -10.02 -22.14
N VAL A 114 -36.37 -10.96 -22.04
CA VAL A 114 -36.39 -12.19 -22.85
C VAL A 114 -37.60 -13.06 -22.51
N ALA A 115 -37.94 -13.20 -21.22
CA ALA A 115 -39.10 -13.96 -20.79
C ALA A 115 -40.41 -13.37 -21.32
N VAL A 116 -40.56 -12.04 -21.27
CA VAL A 116 -41.71 -11.33 -21.87
C VAL A 116 -41.76 -11.54 -23.39
N GLY A 117 -40.63 -11.44 -24.08
CA GLY A 117 -40.57 -11.70 -25.52
C GLY A 117 -40.95 -13.14 -25.89
N LEU A 118 -40.45 -14.12 -25.14
CA LEU A 118 -40.80 -15.53 -25.32
C LEU A 118 -42.27 -15.81 -25.03
N PHE A 119 -42.85 -15.12 -24.05
CA PHE A 119 -44.28 -15.23 -23.75
C PHE A 119 -45.14 -14.81 -24.94
N PHE A 120 -44.85 -13.66 -25.55
CA PHE A 120 -45.57 -13.20 -26.74
C PHE A 120 -45.42 -14.15 -27.94
N ILE A 121 -44.22 -14.70 -28.17
CA ILE A 121 -44.00 -15.69 -29.24
C ILE A 121 -44.78 -16.98 -28.94
N SER A 122 -44.78 -17.40 -27.67
CA SER A 122 -45.49 -18.60 -27.24
C SER A 122 -47.00 -18.48 -27.45
N GLU A 123 -47.60 -17.36 -27.06
CA GLU A 123 -49.05 -17.13 -27.14
C GLU A 123 -49.49 -16.73 -28.56
N GLY A 124 -48.71 -15.91 -29.27
CA GLY A 124 -49.08 -15.39 -30.58
C GLY A 124 -48.81 -16.32 -31.77
N ILE A 125 -47.86 -17.25 -31.64
CA ILE A 125 -47.46 -18.14 -32.74
C ILE A 125 -47.64 -19.62 -32.36
N LEU A 126 -47.11 -20.01 -31.20
CA LEU A 126 -47.05 -21.42 -30.83
C LEU A 126 -48.44 -21.99 -30.50
N GLU A 127 -49.24 -21.24 -29.74
CA GLU A 127 -50.58 -21.66 -29.31
C GLU A 127 -51.56 -21.89 -30.49
N PRO A 128 -51.75 -20.94 -31.44
CA PRO A 128 -52.62 -21.19 -32.58
C PRO A 128 -52.11 -22.34 -33.47
N TYR A 129 -50.79 -22.48 -33.62
CA TYR A 129 -50.21 -23.58 -34.39
C TYR A 129 -50.52 -24.96 -33.78
N ILE A 130 -50.48 -25.06 -32.45
CA ILE A 130 -50.77 -26.30 -31.72
C ILE A 130 -52.27 -26.60 -31.75
N GLU A 131 -53.13 -25.58 -31.55
CA GLU A 131 -54.59 -25.74 -31.62
C GLU A 131 -55.04 -26.23 -33.00
N ASP A 132 -54.43 -25.74 -34.08
CA ASP A 132 -54.74 -26.17 -35.46
C ASP A 132 -54.30 -27.61 -35.77
N HIS A 133 -53.31 -28.15 -35.04
CA HIS A 133 -52.69 -29.46 -35.36
C HIS A 133 -52.91 -30.53 -34.28
N THR A 134 -53.45 -30.21 -33.11
CA THR A 134 -53.59 -31.17 -32.01
C THR A 134 -54.78 -30.83 -31.12
N GLU A 135 -55.75 -31.75 -31.00
CA GLU A 135 -56.93 -31.61 -30.13
C GLU A 135 -56.64 -31.77 -28.62
N ASN A 136 -55.37 -31.87 -28.22
CA ASN A 136 -54.98 -32.17 -26.85
C ASN A 136 -54.57 -30.91 -26.06
N PRO A 137 -55.44 -30.39 -25.17
CA PRO A 137 -55.17 -29.16 -24.41
C PRO A 137 -54.01 -29.30 -23.42
N TYR A 138 -53.62 -30.52 -23.04
CA TYR A 138 -52.50 -30.76 -22.13
C TYR A 138 -51.13 -30.47 -22.78
N LEU A 139 -51.03 -30.53 -24.11
CA LEU A 139 -49.78 -30.29 -24.82
C LEU A 139 -49.32 -28.82 -24.70
N GLY A 140 -50.25 -27.87 -24.77
CA GLY A 140 -49.97 -26.44 -24.59
C GLY A 140 -49.44 -26.12 -23.19
N PHE A 141 -50.03 -26.73 -22.15
CA PHE A 141 -49.54 -26.60 -20.78
C PHE A 141 -48.13 -27.20 -20.60
N GLY A 142 -47.86 -28.35 -21.23
CA GLY A 142 -46.54 -28.98 -21.21
C GLY A 142 -45.46 -28.12 -21.85
N LEU A 143 -45.76 -27.47 -22.98
CA LEU A 143 -44.84 -26.56 -23.66
C LEU A 143 -44.56 -25.29 -22.84
N LYS A 144 -45.59 -24.68 -22.25
CA LYS A 144 -45.42 -23.52 -21.35
C LYS A 144 -44.55 -23.87 -20.14
N GLY A 145 -44.76 -25.05 -19.54
CA GLY A 145 -43.91 -25.57 -18.48
C GLY A 145 -42.47 -25.85 -18.92
N GLY A 146 -42.29 -26.42 -20.12
CA GLY A 146 -40.97 -26.69 -20.70
C GLY A 146 -40.18 -25.41 -20.99
N ILE A 147 -40.82 -24.38 -21.54
CA ILE A 147 -40.21 -23.07 -21.77
C ILE A 147 -39.83 -22.43 -20.42
N ALA A 148 -40.71 -22.44 -19.43
CA ALA A 148 -40.41 -21.91 -18.10
C ALA A 148 -39.20 -22.59 -17.44
N LEU A 149 -39.05 -23.91 -17.64
CA LEU A 149 -37.92 -24.67 -17.13
C LEU A 149 -36.60 -24.31 -17.85
N LEU A 150 -36.65 -23.96 -19.13
CA LEU A 150 -35.50 -23.53 -19.93
C LEU A 150 -35.05 -22.08 -19.66
N ILE A 151 -35.87 -21.25 -19.02
CA ILE A 151 -35.47 -19.87 -18.67
C ILE A 151 -34.31 -19.86 -17.68
N LYS A 152 -34.29 -20.78 -16.72
CA LYS A 152 -33.27 -20.83 -15.65
C LYS A 152 -31.83 -21.10 -16.14
N PRO A 153 -31.57 -22.06 -17.05
CA PRO A 153 -30.24 -22.21 -17.62
C PRO A 153 -29.83 -21.00 -18.48
N ILE A 154 -30.77 -20.37 -19.19
CA ILE A 154 -30.50 -19.15 -19.98
C ILE A 154 -30.09 -17.98 -19.06
N GLU A 155 -30.82 -17.78 -17.97
CA GLU A 155 -30.49 -16.80 -16.93
C GLU A 155 -29.07 -16.98 -16.38
N THR A 156 -28.71 -18.22 -16.04
CA THR A 156 -27.38 -18.56 -15.52
C THR A 156 -26.26 -18.24 -16.53
N ILE A 157 -26.49 -18.51 -17.82
CA ILE A 157 -25.53 -18.22 -18.89
C ILE A 157 -25.36 -16.71 -19.07
N ILE A 158 -26.47 -15.96 -19.11
CA ILE A 158 -26.46 -14.49 -19.27
C ILE A 158 -25.74 -13.83 -18.10
N GLU A 159 -26.04 -14.24 -16.87
CA GLU A 159 -25.39 -13.71 -15.67
C GLU A 159 -23.88 -13.95 -15.71
N LYS A 160 -23.45 -15.18 -16.03
CA LYS A 160 -22.03 -15.53 -16.13
C LYS A 160 -21.31 -14.71 -17.20
N HIS A 161 -21.95 -14.46 -18.34
CA HIS A 161 -21.37 -13.68 -19.43
C HIS A 161 -21.24 -12.20 -19.06
N LEU A 162 -22.28 -11.61 -18.45
CA LEU A 162 -22.26 -10.21 -18.01
C LEU A 162 -21.27 -9.97 -16.88
N LEU A 163 -21.15 -10.90 -15.92
CA LEU A 163 -20.13 -10.84 -14.88
C LEU A 163 -18.72 -10.87 -15.49
N LYS A 164 -18.47 -11.79 -16.42
CA LYS A 164 -17.17 -11.90 -17.10
C LYS A 164 -16.80 -10.62 -17.86
N GLN A 165 -17.77 -9.98 -18.51
CA GLN A 165 -17.53 -8.69 -19.18
C GLN A 165 -17.26 -7.55 -18.21
N ALA A 166 -18.02 -7.47 -17.10
CA ALA A 166 -17.82 -6.44 -16.08
C ALA A 166 -16.43 -6.54 -15.43
N LEU A 167 -15.98 -7.77 -15.13
CA LEU A 167 -14.65 -8.03 -14.57
C LEU A 167 -13.54 -7.66 -15.56
N LYS A 168 -13.64 -8.07 -16.84
CA LYS A 168 -12.67 -7.69 -17.87
C LYS A 168 -12.55 -6.17 -18.03
N LYS A 169 -13.67 -5.46 -18.03
CA LYS A 169 -13.69 -4.00 -18.12
C LYS A 169 -12.98 -3.36 -16.92
N LYS A 170 -13.18 -3.89 -15.70
CA LYS A 170 -12.47 -3.46 -14.49
C LYS A 170 -10.96 -3.67 -14.60
N GLU A 171 -10.52 -4.83 -15.13
CA GLU A 171 -9.10 -5.11 -15.36
C GLU A 171 -8.46 -4.12 -16.35
N GLU A 172 -9.15 -3.80 -17.44
CA GLU A 172 -8.69 -2.82 -18.43
C GLU A 172 -8.60 -1.40 -17.84
N ASP A 173 -9.60 -0.98 -17.07
CA ASP A 173 -9.60 0.32 -16.39
C ASP A 173 -8.47 0.40 -15.35
N THR A 174 -8.16 -0.72 -14.68
CA THR A 174 -7.06 -0.81 -13.72
C THR A 174 -5.70 -0.74 -14.43
N LYS A 175 -5.54 -1.38 -15.58
CA LYS A 175 -4.31 -1.30 -16.40
C LYS A 175 -4.06 0.12 -16.89
N LYS A 176 -5.08 0.78 -17.45
CA LYS A 176 -4.98 2.19 -17.91
C LYS A 176 -4.58 3.14 -16.79
N LYS A 177 -5.11 2.95 -15.57
CA LYS A 177 -4.69 3.74 -14.40
C LYS A 177 -3.22 3.53 -14.03
N LYS A 178 -2.70 2.30 -14.12
CA LYS A 178 -1.28 2.03 -13.83
C LYS A 178 -0.35 2.66 -14.85
N GLU A 179 -0.73 2.62 -16.13
CA GLU A 179 0.01 3.26 -17.22
C GLU A 179 0.05 4.79 -17.08
N ALA A 180 -1.06 5.41 -16.67
CA ALA A 180 -1.15 6.86 -16.46
C ALA A 180 -0.37 7.40 -15.25
N VAL A 181 -0.02 6.55 -14.27
CA VAL A 181 0.77 6.95 -13.09
C VAL A 181 2.28 6.80 -13.34
N THR A 182 2.67 6.10 -14.41
CA THR A 182 4.08 5.83 -14.75
C THR A 182 4.64 6.82 -15.79
N GLN A 183 3.79 7.67 -16.38
CA GLN A 183 4.16 8.79 -17.27
C GLN A 183 4.19 10.10 -16.48
#